data_AF-A0A7R9QZN8-F1
#
_entry.id   AF-A0A7R9QZN8-F1
#
_cell.length_a   1.000
_cell.length_b   1.000
_cell.length_c   1.000
_cell.angle_alpha   90.00
_cell.angle_beta   90.00
_cell.angle_gamma   90.00
#
_symmetry.space_group_name_H-M   'P 1'
#
loop_
_entity.id
_entity.type
_entity.pdbx_description
1 polymer ?
#
loop_
_entity_poly.entity_id
_entity_poly.type
_entity_poly.pdbx_seq_one_letter_code
_entity_poly.pdbx_strand_id
1 'polypeptide(L)'
;MPSPLLAAYKRCADNERLCFGIKGEEDCVDTNDCTVLYSSFANSESTGVLGTVEFELYWNRGTTSGDRYMALALSNDKKMGSDTVTECILDVSGIPRLAYGWTDGHDGAENIDTDTSIKELGHSFNSGIVYCRWSRVPVFTIKNTEFNLLNSSYYLLLAYGPLKPDGKNIDFHTQKKASSTSVNLQKNGILKGEPIDILIKLHGLFMIIGWLGCVSIAILIARHYKNSWPDSTLCGVKLWFAIHRTLMISGVVFII
;
A
#
# COMPACT_ATOMS: atom_id res chain seq x y z
N MET A 1 17.86 22.68 13.09
CA MET A 1 16.50 22.21 13.42
C MET A 1 16.33 20.79 12.88
N PRO A 2 15.60 19.88 13.54
CA PRO A 2 15.33 18.55 12.99
C PRO A 2 14.59 18.68 11.65
N SER A 3 14.79 17.72 10.74
CA SER A 3 14.05 17.69 9.47
C SER A 3 12.53 17.59 9.74
N PRO A 4 11.66 18.19 8.90
CA PRO A 4 10.21 18.11 9.08
C PRO A 4 9.68 16.68 9.24
N LEU A 5 10.30 15.72 8.54
CA LEU A 5 9.99 14.30 8.63
C LEU A 5 10.34 13.70 10.00
N LEU A 6 11.50 14.04 10.57
CA LEU A 6 11.89 13.55 11.91
C LEU A 6 10.98 14.11 13.00
N ALA A 7 10.56 15.37 12.87
CA ALA A 7 9.56 15.96 13.76
C ALA A 7 8.19 15.26 13.62
N ALA A 8 7.80 14.86 12.41
CA ALA A 8 6.58 14.08 12.18
C ALA A 8 6.62 12.73 12.90
N TYR A 9 7.70 11.96 12.77
CA TYR A 9 7.86 10.69 13.48
C TYR A 9 7.78 10.85 15.00
N LYS A 10 8.40 11.91 15.55
CA LYS A 10 8.29 12.19 16.98
C LYS A 10 6.84 12.41 17.42
N ARG A 11 6.05 13.20 16.68
CA ARG A 11 4.62 13.42 16.96
C ARG A 11 3.80 12.12 16.85
N CYS A 12 4.19 11.20 15.98
CA CYS A 12 3.58 9.87 15.90
C CYS A 12 3.90 9.02 17.14
N ALA A 13 5.17 9.00 17.57
CA ALA A 13 5.61 8.26 18.75
C ALA A 13 5.00 8.81 20.05
N ASP A 14 4.81 10.12 20.13
CA ASP A 14 4.19 10.81 21.26
C ASP A 14 2.65 10.71 21.24
N ASN A 15 2.04 10.00 20.27
CA ASN A 15 0.59 9.88 20.07
C ASN A 15 -0.14 11.24 19.96
N GLU A 16 0.54 12.27 19.47
CA GLU A 16 -0.06 13.58 19.19
C GLU A 16 -0.87 13.57 17.89
N ARG A 17 -0.61 12.60 17.01
CA ARG A 17 -1.22 12.46 15.69
C ARG A 17 -1.60 11.01 15.39
N LEU A 18 -2.52 10.84 14.48
CA LEU A 18 -2.74 9.57 13.79
C LEU A 18 -1.68 9.41 12.69
N CYS A 19 -1.01 8.28 12.62
CA CYS A 19 0.04 8.05 11.65
C CYS A 19 -0.08 6.69 10.96
N PHE A 20 0.30 6.67 9.69
CA PHE A 20 0.32 5.47 8.86
C PHE A 20 1.42 5.61 7.80
N GLY A 21 2.02 4.52 7.36
CA GLY A 21 3.13 4.62 6.42
C GLY A 21 3.33 3.38 5.57
N ILE A 22 4.06 3.57 4.48
CA ILE A 22 4.38 2.55 3.49
C ILE A 22 5.90 2.49 3.28
N LYS A 23 6.42 1.26 3.29
CA LYS A 23 7.79 0.88 2.93
C LYS A 23 7.74 -0.59 2.50
N GLY A 24 7.42 -0.83 1.23
CA GLY A 24 7.02 -2.18 0.83
C GLY A 24 5.81 -2.65 1.65
N GLU A 25 5.90 -3.86 2.17
CA GLU A 25 4.87 -4.50 3.01
C GLU A 25 5.09 -4.25 4.51
N GLU A 26 6.24 -3.71 4.91
CA GLU A 26 6.63 -3.51 6.31
C GLU A 26 5.92 -2.31 6.95
N ASP A 27 5.65 -2.39 8.25
CA ASP A 27 5.24 -1.23 9.03
C ASP A 27 6.49 -0.43 9.42
N CYS A 28 6.54 0.83 9.00
CA CYS A 28 7.75 1.64 9.01
C CYS A 28 7.71 2.86 9.95
N VAL A 29 6.55 3.11 10.57
CA VAL A 29 6.36 4.32 11.41
C VAL A 29 7.18 4.23 12.69
N ASP A 30 7.21 3.05 13.33
CA ASP A 30 7.97 2.80 14.56
C ASP A 30 9.49 2.82 14.32
N THR A 31 9.93 2.48 13.10
CA THR A 31 11.34 2.43 12.67
C THR A 31 11.82 3.73 12.03
N ASN A 32 10.94 4.73 11.89
CA ASN A 32 11.23 6.05 11.33
C ASN A 32 11.81 6.05 9.90
N ASP A 33 11.46 5.05 9.09
CA ASP A 33 12.08 4.80 7.79
C ASP A 33 11.08 4.59 6.64
N CYS A 34 9.86 5.12 6.77
CA CYS A 34 8.86 5.08 5.71
C CYS A 34 9.30 5.77 4.43
N THR A 35 8.93 5.16 3.29
CA THR A 35 8.98 5.80 1.97
C THR A 35 7.94 6.91 1.89
N VAL A 36 6.68 6.62 2.23
CA VAL A 36 5.65 7.64 2.44
C VAL A 36 5.09 7.53 3.85
N LEU A 37 5.03 8.67 4.55
CA LEU A 37 4.42 8.83 5.87
C LEU A 37 3.20 9.73 5.75
N TYR A 38 2.08 9.23 6.26
CA TYR A 38 0.86 9.96 6.51
C TYR A 38 0.77 10.35 7.98
N SER A 39 0.28 11.56 8.23
CA SER A 39 -0.11 12.00 9.56
C SER A 39 -1.37 12.86 9.51
N SER A 40 -2.27 12.71 10.47
CA SER A 40 -3.43 13.59 10.64
C SER A 40 -3.73 13.90 12.09
N PHE A 41 -4.45 14.99 12.32
CA PHE A 41 -5.00 15.32 13.62
C PHE A 41 -6.30 16.11 13.45
N ALA A 42 -7.28 15.81 14.29
CA ALA A 42 -8.52 16.58 14.35
C ALA A 42 -8.30 17.83 15.21
N ASN A 43 -8.43 19.02 14.62
CA ASN A 43 -8.51 20.26 15.37
C ASN A 43 -9.88 20.30 16.07
N SER A 44 -9.90 20.58 17.37
CA SER A 44 -11.15 20.85 18.10
C SER A 44 -11.18 22.34 18.45
N GLU A 45 -12.11 23.10 17.88
CA GLU A 45 -12.32 24.49 18.30
C GLU A 45 -13.13 24.54 19.59
N SER A 46 -12.70 25.38 20.53
CA SER A 46 -13.30 25.59 21.85
C SER A 46 -14.68 26.28 21.84
N THR A 47 -15.22 26.60 20.66
CA THR A 47 -16.37 27.50 20.44
C THR A 47 -17.61 26.82 19.83
N GLY A 48 -17.63 25.50 19.68
CA GLY A 48 -18.81 24.77 19.17
C GLY A 48 -18.98 24.77 17.65
N VAL A 49 -17.94 25.14 16.89
CA VAL A 49 -17.85 24.96 15.44
C VAL A 49 -17.29 23.57 15.13
N LEU A 50 -17.70 22.98 14.00
CA LEU A 50 -17.16 21.74 13.45
C LEU A 50 -15.64 21.87 13.23
N GLY A 51 -14.84 21.23 14.10
CA GLY A 51 -13.39 21.31 14.05
C GLY A 51 -12.78 20.56 12.87
N THR A 52 -11.93 21.20 12.06
CA THR A 52 -11.36 20.63 10.82
C THR A 52 -10.37 19.50 11.08
N VAL A 53 -10.21 18.57 10.14
CA VAL A 53 -9.10 17.60 10.18
C VAL A 53 -7.96 18.11 9.31
N GLU A 54 -6.76 18.17 9.89
CA GLU A 54 -5.54 18.49 9.17
C GLU A 54 -4.80 17.22 8.80
N PHE A 55 -4.28 17.20 7.57
CA PHE A 55 -3.59 16.07 6.97
C PHE A 55 -2.21 16.50 6.48
N GLU A 56 -1.25 15.59 6.61
CA GLU A 56 0.13 15.76 6.17
C GLU A 56 0.59 14.49 5.47
N LEU A 57 1.24 14.66 4.33
CA LEU A 57 1.94 13.60 3.62
C LEU A 57 3.41 13.99 3.46
N TYR A 58 4.29 13.04 3.74
CA TYR A 58 5.73 13.15 3.57
C TYR A 58 6.22 12.00 2.72
N TRP A 59 6.99 12.28 1.68
CA TRP A 59 7.61 11.26 0.83
C TRP A 59 9.12 11.44 0.79
N ASN A 60 9.84 10.41 1.23
CA ASN A 60 11.28 10.31 1.11
C ASN A 60 11.66 9.83 -0.30
N ARG A 61 11.85 10.79 -1.21
CA ARG A 61 12.12 10.52 -2.63
C ARG A 61 13.40 9.72 -2.84
N GLY A 62 14.36 9.79 -1.91
CA GLY A 62 15.59 9.00 -1.97
C GLY A 62 15.37 7.48 -1.91
N THR A 63 14.18 7.02 -1.53
CA THR A 63 13.83 5.59 -1.45
C THR A 63 13.12 5.06 -2.70
N THR A 64 12.90 5.91 -3.70
CA THR A 64 12.11 5.60 -4.91
C THR A 64 12.83 6.10 -6.16
N SER A 65 12.59 5.44 -7.31
CA SER A 65 13.14 5.86 -8.61
C SER A 65 12.01 5.95 -9.63
N GLY A 66 11.90 7.10 -10.30
CA GLY A 66 10.86 7.32 -11.33
C GLY A 66 9.48 7.69 -10.77
N ASP A 67 9.19 7.44 -9.51
CA ASP A 67 7.95 7.89 -8.86
C ASP A 67 7.90 9.41 -8.74
N ARG A 68 6.68 9.95 -8.73
CA ARG A 68 6.37 11.38 -8.90
C ARG A 68 5.16 11.84 -8.10
N TYR A 69 4.36 10.94 -7.54
CA TYR A 69 3.24 11.32 -6.68
C TYR A 69 3.13 10.38 -5.48
N MET A 70 2.51 10.89 -4.43
CA MET A 70 1.95 10.08 -3.34
C MET A 70 0.49 10.46 -3.15
N ALA A 71 -0.34 9.52 -2.73
CA ALA A 71 -1.77 9.72 -2.58
C ALA A 71 -2.28 9.10 -1.29
N LEU A 72 -3.31 9.74 -0.73
CA LEU A 72 -4.12 9.24 0.36
C LEU A 72 -5.56 9.13 -0.11
N ALA A 73 -6.18 7.98 0.08
CA ALA A 73 -7.62 7.81 -0.05
C ALA A 73 -8.27 7.54 1.30
N LEU A 74 -9.47 8.10 1.49
CA LEU A 74 -10.41 7.67 2.54
C LEU A 74 -11.43 6.74 1.91
N SER A 75 -11.48 5.49 2.39
CA SER A 75 -12.31 4.44 1.83
C SER A 75 -13.21 3.79 2.86
N ASN A 76 -14.34 3.24 2.39
CA ASN A 76 -15.23 2.41 3.20
C ASN A 76 -14.76 0.95 3.28
N ASP A 77 -13.80 0.54 2.43
CA ASP A 77 -13.18 -0.79 2.47
C ASP A 77 -11.66 -0.70 2.21
N LYS A 78 -10.99 -1.84 2.04
CA LYS A 78 -9.52 -1.89 1.87
C LYS A 78 -9.07 -1.78 0.40
N LYS A 79 -10.00 -1.61 -0.53
CA LYS A 79 -9.76 -1.67 -1.96
C LYS A 79 -9.98 -0.28 -2.54
N MET A 80 -9.09 0.08 -3.46
CA MET A 80 -9.33 1.24 -4.31
C MET A 80 -10.61 0.98 -5.11
N GLY A 81 -11.55 1.91 -4.97
CA GLY A 81 -12.89 1.84 -5.52
C GLY A 81 -13.51 3.21 -5.48
N SER A 82 -14.69 3.33 -4.88
CA SER A 82 -15.44 4.58 -4.72
C SER A 82 -14.92 5.42 -3.55
N ASP A 83 -13.75 6.04 -3.74
CA ASP A 83 -12.98 6.70 -2.66
C ASP A 83 -12.70 8.17 -2.96
N THR A 84 -12.65 8.99 -1.91
CA THR A 84 -12.10 10.34 -2.02
C THR A 84 -10.58 10.28 -1.89
N VAL A 85 -9.88 10.84 -2.87
CA VAL A 85 -8.42 10.78 -2.96
C VAL A 85 -7.83 12.19 -2.92
N THR A 86 -6.73 12.34 -2.21
CA THR A 86 -5.87 13.52 -2.26
C THR A 86 -4.48 13.10 -2.70
N GLU A 87 -3.99 13.73 -3.75
CA GLU A 87 -2.72 13.43 -4.39
C GLU A 87 -1.75 14.58 -4.17
N CYS A 88 -0.52 14.28 -3.76
CA CYS A 88 0.59 15.21 -3.70
C CYS A 88 1.54 14.85 -4.85
N ILE A 89 1.52 15.66 -5.89
CA ILE A 89 2.21 15.40 -7.16
C ILE A 89 3.44 16.31 -7.25
N LEU A 90 4.62 15.72 -7.42
CA LEU A 90 5.85 16.44 -7.71
C LEU A 90 5.95 16.71 -9.22
N ASP A 91 5.71 17.96 -9.60
CA ASP A 91 5.75 18.39 -10.99
C ASP A 91 7.16 18.31 -11.61
N VAL A 92 7.26 18.42 -12.93
CA VAL A 92 8.54 18.39 -13.66
C VAL A 92 9.48 19.53 -13.28
N SER A 93 8.95 20.63 -12.75
CA SER A 93 9.69 21.77 -12.20
C SER A 93 10.33 21.47 -10.83
N GLY A 94 9.91 20.41 -10.14
CA GLY A 94 10.31 20.10 -8.76
C GLY A 94 9.48 20.79 -7.69
N ILE A 95 8.33 21.37 -8.05
CA ILE A 95 7.36 21.99 -7.15
C ILE A 95 6.22 20.98 -6.90
N PRO A 96 5.96 20.60 -5.65
CA PRO A 96 4.81 19.76 -5.35
C PRO A 96 3.51 20.54 -5.49
N ARG A 97 2.44 19.87 -5.92
CA ARG A 97 1.08 20.39 -5.97
C ARG A 97 0.11 19.39 -5.37
N LEU A 98 -0.94 19.89 -4.73
CA LEU A 98 -2.07 19.06 -4.32
C LEU A 98 -3.08 18.94 -5.48
N ALA A 99 -3.65 17.75 -5.62
CA ALA A 99 -4.81 17.49 -6.45
C ALA A 99 -5.82 16.67 -5.63
N TYR A 100 -7.10 16.90 -5.89
CA TYR A 100 -8.20 16.29 -5.15
C TYR A 100 -9.10 15.60 -6.14
N GLY A 101 -9.51 14.39 -5.82
CA GLY A 101 -10.25 13.59 -6.78
C GLY A 101 -11.11 12.51 -6.16
N TRP A 102 -11.71 11.76 -7.08
CA TRP A 102 -12.56 10.63 -6.79
C TRP A 102 -12.15 9.46 -7.67
N THR A 103 -11.96 8.30 -7.06
CA THR A 103 -11.74 7.06 -7.81
C THR A 103 -13.08 6.34 -7.99
N ASP A 104 -13.24 5.66 -9.11
CA ASP A 104 -14.33 4.71 -9.34
C ASP A 104 -13.71 3.43 -9.90
N GLY A 105 -13.95 2.30 -9.23
CA GLY A 105 -13.25 1.06 -9.52
C GLY A 105 -11.72 1.16 -9.39
N HIS A 106 -11.00 0.77 -10.45
CA HIS A 106 -9.53 0.73 -10.46
C HIS A 106 -8.90 1.73 -11.43
N ASP A 107 -9.69 2.70 -11.89
CA ASP A 107 -9.21 3.77 -12.76
C ASP A 107 -8.58 4.91 -11.96
N GLY A 108 -7.75 5.70 -12.63
CA GLY A 108 -7.13 6.89 -12.03
C GLY A 108 -8.18 7.89 -11.53
N ALA A 109 -7.84 8.66 -10.50
CA ALA A 109 -8.77 9.59 -9.88
C ALA A 109 -9.24 10.68 -10.87
N GLU A 110 -10.56 10.89 -10.94
CA GLU A 110 -11.15 12.05 -11.60
C GLU A 110 -10.90 13.28 -10.74
N ASN A 111 -10.26 14.32 -11.30
CA ASN A 111 -10.02 15.57 -10.57
C ASN A 111 -11.35 16.27 -10.27
N ILE A 112 -11.49 16.76 -9.03
CA ILE A 112 -12.64 17.52 -8.56
C ILE A 112 -12.17 18.90 -8.12
N ASP A 113 -11.88 19.75 -9.11
CA ASP A 113 -11.38 21.12 -8.89
C ASP A 113 -12.38 22.01 -8.14
N THR A 114 -13.64 21.61 -8.08
CA THR A 114 -14.72 22.33 -7.39
C THR A 114 -14.90 21.91 -5.92
N ASP A 115 -14.06 21.03 -5.37
CA ASP A 115 -14.19 20.61 -3.97
C ASP A 115 -13.80 21.74 -3.00
N THR A 116 -14.80 22.46 -2.50
CA THR A 116 -14.62 23.53 -1.51
C THR A 116 -14.43 23.01 -0.08
N SER A 117 -14.51 21.70 0.14
CA SER A 117 -14.33 21.10 1.47
C SER A 117 -12.87 21.12 1.94
N ILE A 118 -11.94 21.34 1.02
CA ILE A 118 -10.50 21.27 1.25
C ILE A 118 -9.87 22.67 1.21
N LYS A 119 -8.91 22.90 2.11
CA LYS A 119 -8.05 24.07 2.13
C LYS A 119 -6.60 23.64 2.11
N GLU A 120 -5.87 24.02 1.07
CA GLU A 120 -4.43 23.85 1.03
C GLU A 120 -3.75 24.73 2.08
N LEU A 121 -2.84 24.13 2.87
CA LEU A 121 -2.10 24.82 3.93
C LEU A 121 -0.61 24.97 3.59
N GLY A 122 -0.07 24.10 2.74
CA GLY A 122 1.26 24.27 2.18
C GLY A 122 1.83 23.01 1.54
N HIS A 123 2.87 23.20 0.74
CA HIS A 123 3.64 22.15 0.10
C HIS A 123 5.12 22.55 0.01
N SER A 124 6.03 21.59 -0.05
CA SER A 124 7.46 21.88 -0.27
C SER A 124 8.24 20.65 -0.73
N PHE A 125 9.34 20.87 -1.46
CA PHE A 125 10.32 19.82 -1.75
C PHE A 125 11.70 20.27 -1.28
N ASN A 126 12.14 19.75 -0.13
CA ASN A 126 13.38 20.15 0.52
C ASN A 126 14.16 18.93 1.01
N SER A 127 15.48 18.92 0.78
CA SER A 127 16.38 17.86 1.25
C SER A 127 15.91 16.44 0.89
N GLY A 128 15.36 16.26 -0.31
CA GLY A 128 14.85 14.97 -0.78
C GLY A 128 13.49 14.56 -0.24
N ILE A 129 12.84 15.39 0.58
CA ILE A 129 11.51 15.12 1.14
C ILE A 129 10.47 15.99 0.44
N VAL A 130 9.49 15.33 -0.18
CA VAL A 130 8.27 15.99 -0.68
C VAL A 130 7.26 16.05 0.45
N TYR A 131 6.67 17.21 0.68
CA TYR A 131 5.70 17.46 1.74
C TYR A 131 4.46 18.16 1.19
N CYS A 132 3.28 17.69 1.57
CA CYS A 132 2.01 18.36 1.34
C CYS A 132 1.17 18.37 2.61
N ARG A 133 0.46 19.48 2.83
CA ARG A 133 -0.42 19.70 3.98
C ARG A 133 -1.69 20.42 3.57
N TRP A 134 -2.81 19.92 4.05
CA TRP A 134 -4.13 20.50 3.79
C TRP A 134 -5.05 20.26 4.99
N SER A 135 -6.13 21.03 5.08
CA SER A 135 -7.23 20.75 5.99
C SER A 135 -8.50 20.44 5.24
N ARG A 136 -9.41 19.71 5.89
CA ARG A 136 -10.73 19.41 5.36
C ARG A 136 -11.80 19.67 6.41
N VAL A 137 -12.95 20.16 5.97
CA VAL A 137 -14.13 20.30 6.84
C VAL A 137 -14.63 18.91 7.29
N PRO A 138 -15.21 18.79 8.49
CA PRO A 138 -15.66 17.51 9.04
C PRO A 138 -16.66 16.73 8.23
N VAL A 139 -17.60 17.43 7.58
CA VAL A 139 -18.67 16.82 6.80
C VAL A 139 -18.67 17.44 5.42
N PHE A 140 -18.60 16.59 4.40
CA PHE A 140 -18.62 16.99 3.00
C PHE A 140 -19.21 15.88 2.14
N THR A 141 -19.61 16.23 0.92
CA THR A 141 -20.21 15.30 -0.03
C THR A 141 -19.48 15.38 -1.36
N ILE A 142 -19.05 14.22 -1.87
CA ILE A 142 -18.45 14.08 -3.20
C ILE A 142 -19.20 12.98 -3.94
N LYS A 143 -19.59 13.23 -5.20
CA LYS A 143 -20.24 12.23 -6.08
C LYS A 143 -21.41 11.50 -5.38
N ASN A 144 -22.23 12.25 -4.63
CA ASN A 144 -23.36 11.76 -3.83
C ASN A 144 -23.01 10.85 -2.64
N THR A 145 -21.74 10.78 -2.24
CA THR A 145 -21.29 10.09 -1.03
C THR A 145 -20.89 11.11 0.03
N GLU A 146 -21.53 11.03 1.20
CA GLU A 146 -21.20 11.86 2.35
C GLU A 146 -20.06 11.23 3.15
N PHE A 147 -19.08 12.06 3.51
CA PHE A 147 -18.01 11.71 4.43
C PHE A 147 -18.15 12.54 5.69
N ASN A 148 -18.18 11.87 6.83
CA ASN A 148 -18.05 12.47 8.16
C ASN A 148 -16.73 12.04 8.82
N LEU A 149 -15.76 12.94 8.85
CA LEU A 149 -14.40 12.68 9.35
C LEU A 149 -14.33 12.53 10.87
N LEU A 150 -15.32 13.04 11.60
CA LEU A 150 -15.31 13.06 13.07
C LEU A 150 -16.13 11.91 13.67
N ASN A 151 -17.20 11.46 12.99
CA ASN A 151 -18.12 10.45 13.54
C ASN A 151 -18.07 9.10 12.84
N SER A 152 -17.48 9.01 11.65
CA SER A 152 -17.34 7.74 10.92
C SER A 152 -15.90 7.22 10.99
N SER A 153 -15.71 5.97 10.60
CA SER A 153 -14.39 5.36 10.48
C SER A 153 -14.14 4.96 9.03
N TYR A 154 -12.91 5.16 8.55
CA TYR A 154 -12.50 4.86 7.18
C TYR A 154 -11.23 4.05 7.16
N TYR A 155 -11.04 3.25 6.12
CA TYR A 155 -9.74 2.71 5.80
C TYR A 155 -8.89 3.81 5.15
N LEU A 156 -7.61 3.84 5.51
CA LEU A 156 -6.64 4.73 4.87
C LEU A 156 -5.90 3.94 3.79
N LEU A 157 -6.00 4.38 2.55
CA LEU A 157 -5.26 3.79 1.45
C LEU A 157 -4.13 4.75 1.07
N LEU A 158 -2.88 4.30 1.21
CA LEU A 158 -1.72 5.04 0.76
C LEU A 158 -1.18 4.43 -0.52
N ALA A 159 -0.75 5.28 -1.44
CA ALA A 159 -0.09 4.86 -2.66
C ALA A 159 0.98 5.86 -3.09
N TYR A 160 1.95 5.41 -3.86
CA TYR A 160 2.85 6.29 -4.61
C TYR A 160 3.19 5.66 -5.96
N GLY A 161 3.51 6.48 -6.93
CA GLY A 161 3.76 6.01 -8.29
C GLY A 161 4.31 7.08 -9.23
N PRO A 162 4.53 6.72 -10.50
CA PRO A 162 4.99 7.62 -11.54
C PRO A 162 3.83 8.44 -12.13
N LEU A 163 4.19 9.43 -12.95
CA LEU A 163 3.21 10.06 -13.86
C LEU A 163 3.18 9.28 -15.17
N LYS A 164 2.08 9.41 -15.90
CA LYS A 164 1.96 8.94 -17.27
C LYS A 164 3.00 9.63 -18.16
N PRO A 165 3.30 9.08 -19.35
CA PRO A 165 4.24 9.69 -20.30
C PRO A 165 3.89 11.14 -20.70
N ASP A 166 2.64 11.58 -20.50
CA ASP A 166 2.21 12.97 -20.71
C ASP A 166 2.76 13.97 -19.68
N GLY A 167 3.34 13.48 -18.57
CA GLY A 167 3.93 14.28 -17.50
C GLY A 167 2.91 15.10 -16.68
N LYS A 168 1.60 14.84 -16.85
CA LYS A 168 0.51 15.61 -16.23
C LYS A 168 -0.38 14.76 -15.35
N ASN A 169 -0.75 13.58 -15.84
CA ASN A 169 -1.66 12.67 -15.16
C ASN A 169 -0.89 11.63 -14.38
N ILE A 170 -1.43 11.20 -13.23
CA ILE A 170 -0.87 10.08 -12.48
C ILE A 170 -1.01 8.78 -13.28
N ASP A 171 -0.02 7.89 -13.14
CA ASP A 171 -0.07 6.53 -13.69
C ASP A 171 -0.40 5.52 -12.58
N PHE A 172 -0.47 4.24 -12.93
CA PHE A 172 -0.64 3.16 -11.96
C PHE A 172 0.43 3.21 -10.87
N HIS A 173 0.00 3.11 -9.61
CA HIS A 173 0.90 3.18 -8.46
C HIS A 173 1.96 2.07 -8.49
N THR A 174 3.21 2.40 -8.16
CA THR A 174 4.29 1.42 -7.99
C THR A 174 4.05 0.58 -6.74
N GLN A 175 3.58 1.22 -5.67
CA GLN A 175 3.30 0.58 -4.38
C GLN A 175 2.03 1.18 -3.77
N LYS A 176 1.32 0.34 -3.03
CA LYS A 176 0.13 0.71 -2.26
C LYS A 176 0.09 -0.04 -0.94
N LYS A 177 -0.61 0.52 0.05
CA LYS A 177 -0.85 -0.12 1.34
C LYS A 177 -2.15 0.40 1.94
N ALA A 178 -3.05 -0.50 2.31
CA ALA A 178 -4.28 -0.18 3.03
C ALA A 178 -4.05 -0.34 4.54
N SER A 179 -4.77 0.43 5.36
CA SER A 179 -4.81 0.17 6.80
C SER A 179 -5.47 -1.18 7.09
N SER A 180 -4.97 -1.91 8.08
CA SER A 180 -5.52 -3.22 8.48
C SER A 180 -6.96 -3.13 9.00
N THR A 181 -7.30 -2.00 9.62
CA THR A 181 -8.60 -1.68 10.22
C THR A 181 -9.06 -0.29 9.81
N SER A 182 -10.38 -0.07 9.86
CA SER A 182 -10.96 1.26 9.70
C SER A 182 -10.70 2.10 10.95
N VAL A 183 -10.44 3.39 10.78
CA VAL A 183 -10.08 4.32 11.84
C VAL A 183 -10.95 5.58 11.81
N ASN A 184 -11.30 6.07 13.00
CA ASN A 184 -11.88 7.40 13.16
C ASN A 184 -10.74 8.42 13.32
N LEU A 185 -10.76 9.50 12.53
CA LEU A 185 -9.67 10.47 12.43
C LEU A 185 -9.49 11.36 13.69
N GLN A 186 -10.40 11.26 14.67
CA GLN A 186 -10.22 11.86 15.99
C GLN A 186 -9.27 11.05 16.89
N LYS A 187 -9.01 9.78 16.57
CA LYS A 187 -8.07 8.95 17.31
C LYS A 187 -6.65 9.26 16.88
N ASN A 188 -5.74 9.27 17.84
CA ASN A 188 -4.30 9.33 17.59
C ASN A 188 -3.68 7.93 17.74
N GLY A 189 -2.47 7.77 17.21
CA GLY A 189 -1.69 6.55 17.30
C GLY A 189 -1.20 6.06 15.96
N ILE A 190 -0.58 4.88 15.95
CA ILE A 190 0.07 4.32 14.77
C ILE A 190 -0.79 3.19 14.21
N LEU A 191 -1.18 3.31 12.93
CA LEU A 191 -1.91 2.28 12.22
C LEU A 191 -0.94 1.27 11.60
N LYS A 192 -1.34 0.00 11.65
CA LYS A 192 -0.67 -1.10 10.98
C LYS A 192 -1.34 -1.35 9.64
N GLY A 193 -0.57 -1.66 8.61
CA GLY A 193 -1.16 -1.96 7.31
C GLY A 193 -1.66 -3.39 7.19
N GLU A 194 -2.43 -3.63 6.14
CA GLU A 194 -2.88 -4.95 5.77
C GLU A 194 -1.67 -5.86 5.49
N PRO A 195 -1.61 -7.06 6.11
CA PRO A 195 -0.56 -8.01 5.81
C PRO A 195 -0.75 -8.61 4.40
N ILE A 196 0.37 -9.02 3.79
CA ILE A 196 0.36 -9.83 2.58
C ILE A 196 -0.55 -11.05 2.77
N ASP A 197 -1.41 -11.30 1.78
CA ASP A 197 -2.31 -12.44 1.75
C ASP A 197 -1.54 -13.76 1.99
N ILE A 198 -2.02 -14.55 2.95
CA ILE A 198 -1.46 -15.85 3.28
C ILE A 198 -1.49 -16.80 2.08
N LEU A 199 -2.46 -16.65 1.16
CA LEU A 199 -2.52 -17.43 -0.07
C LEU A 199 -1.30 -17.19 -0.96
N ILE A 200 -0.82 -15.95 -1.05
CA ILE A 200 0.39 -15.60 -1.83
C ILE A 200 1.62 -16.26 -1.19
N LYS A 201 1.71 -16.22 0.15
CA LYS A 201 2.82 -16.88 0.87
C LYS A 201 2.80 -18.39 0.67
N LEU A 202 1.63 -19.02 0.73
CA LEU A 202 1.46 -20.46 0.48
C LEU A 202 1.79 -20.83 -0.96
N HIS A 203 1.34 -20.05 -1.94
CA HIS A 203 1.69 -20.27 -3.35
C HIS A 203 3.22 -20.23 -3.55
N GLY A 204 3.89 -19.23 -2.98
CA GLY A 204 5.37 -19.17 -3.01
C GLY A 204 6.05 -20.37 -2.37
N LEU A 205 5.54 -20.86 -1.24
CA LEU A 205 6.06 -22.06 -0.57
C LEU A 205 5.85 -23.32 -1.43
N PHE A 206 4.67 -23.50 -2.01
CA PHE A 206 4.36 -24.63 -2.89
C PHE A 206 5.20 -24.60 -4.16
N MET A 207 5.46 -23.43 -4.73
CA MET A 207 6.39 -23.27 -5.84
C MET A 207 7.80 -23.80 -5.50
N ILE A 208 8.32 -23.47 -4.31
CA ILE A 208 9.62 -23.97 -3.85
C ILE A 208 9.60 -25.51 -3.70
N ILE A 209 8.55 -26.06 -3.08
CA ILE A 209 8.40 -27.51 -2.89
C ILE A 209 8.28 -28.22 -4.24
N GLY A 210 7.52 -27.68 -5.19
CA GLY A 210 7.34 -28.22 -6.53
C GLY A 210 8.65 -28.24 -7.32
N TRP A 211 9.33 -27.10 -7.44
CA TRP A 211 10.55 -26.97 -8.23
C TRP A 211 11.77 -27.61 -7.58
N LEU A 212 12.11 -27.20 -6.35
CA LEU A 212 13.35 -27.65 -5.72
C LEU A 212 13.20 -29.03 -5.09
N GLY A 213 12.00 -29.40 -4.63
CA GLY A 213 11.71 -30.72 -4.08
C GLY A 213 11.32 -31.72 -5.17
N CYS A 214 10.06 -31.67 -5.61
CA CYS A 214 9.45 -32.71 -6.44
C CYS A 214 10.17 -32.90 -7.77
N VAL A 215 10.37 -31.83 -8.55
CA VAL A 215 11.00 -31.91 -9.89
C VAL A 215 12.46 -32.38 -9.79
N SER A 216 13.25 -31.83 -8.87
CA SER A 216 14.64 -32.23 -8.66
C SER A 216 14.77 -33.73 -8.34
N ILE A 217 13.98 -34.23 -7.39
CA ILE A 217 14.00 -35.65 -6.99
C ILE A 217 13.52 -36.52 -8.16
N ALA A 218 12.50 -36.09 -8.90
CA ALA A 218 11.99 -36.83 -10.06
C ALA A 218 13.06 -37.00 -11.15
N ILE A 219 13.87 -35.96 -11.41
CA ILE A 219 15.00 -36.02 -12.36
C ILE A 219 16.07 -37.00 -11.85
N LEU A 220 16.43 -36.94 -10.56
CA LEU A 220 17.42 -37.86 -9.98
C LEU A 220 16.97 -39.31 -10.11
N ILE A 221 15.72 -39.62 -9.77
CA ILE A 221 15.17 -40.98 -9.89
C ILE A 221 15.19 -41.46 -11.33
N ALA A 222 14.77 -40.61 -12.27
CA ALA A 222 14.77 -40.96 -13.69
C ALA A 222 16.17 -41.14 -14.26
N ARG A 223 17.19 -40.43 -13.76
CA ARG A 223 18.54 -40.51 -14.31
C ARG A 223 19.39 -41.61 -13.67
N HIS A 224 19.30 -41.77 -12.34
CA HIS A 224 20.26 -42.59 -11.59
C HIS A 224 19.66 -43.86 -10.96
N TYR A 225 18.36 -43.92 -10.73
CA TYR A 225 17.75 -45.00 -9.93
C TYR A 225 16.91 -45.99 -10.75
N LYS A 226 17.04 -45.99 -12.09
CA LYS A 226 16.27 -46.91 -12.96
C LYS A 226 16.49 -48.39 -12.63
N ASN A 227 17.69 -48.74 -12.17
CA ASN A 227 18.12 -50.12 -11.91
C ASN A 227 18.21 -50.45 -10.42
N SER A 228 17.82 -49.54 -9.53
CA SER A 228 17.96 -49.73 -8.07
C SER A 228 16.95 -50.73 -7.51
N TRP A 229 15.83 -50.95 -8.20
CA TRP A 229 14.78 -51.89 -7.80
C TRP A 229 14.28 -52.70 -8.99
N PRO A 230 15.04 -53.71 -9.44
CA PRO A 230 14.71 -54.50 -10.62
C PRO A 230 13.46 -55.36 -10.43
N ASP A 231 13.24 -55.91 -9.23
CA ASP A 231 12.16 -56.86 -8.94
C ASP A 231 10.89 -56.20 -8.36
N SER A 232 10.96 -54.91 -8.02
CA SER A 232 9.83 -54.19 -7.42
C SER A 232 9.01 -53.47 -8.49
N THR A 233 7.70 -53.74 -8.47
CA THR A 233 6.72 -53.01 -9.29
C THR A 233 5.69 -52.33 -8.40
N LEU A 234 5.15 -51.20 -8.87
CA LEU A 234 4.04 -50.51 -8.23
C LEU A 234 2.98 -50.26 -9.29
N CYS A 235 1.75 -50.72 -9.06
CA CYS A 235 0.64 -50.62 -10.01
C CYS A 235 0.99 -51.15 -11.42
N GLY A 236 1.75 -52.25 -11.51
CA GLY A 236 2.09 -52.89 -12.78
C GLY A 236 3.19 -52.21 -13.60
N VAL A 237 3.82 -51.14 -13.10
CA VAL A 237 4.98 -50.50 -13.74
C VAL A 237 6.22 -50.59 -12.86
N LYS A 238 7.41 -50.42 -13.46
CA LYS A 238 8.68 -50.37 -12.71
C LYS A 238 8.62 -49.29 -11.63
N LEU A 239 9.09 -49.60 -10.42
CA LEU A 239 8.97 -48.72 -9.26
C LEU A 239 9.52 -47.30 -9.50
N TRP A 240 10.70 -47.18 -10.13
CA TRP A 240 11.30 -45.87 -10.44
C TRP A 240 10.38 -45.00 -11.30
N PHE A 241 9.66 -45.62 -12.25
CA PHE A 241 8.77 -44.92 -13.17
C PHE A 241 7.49 -44.46 -12.45
N ALA A 242 6.95 -45.31 -11.56
CA ALA A 242 5.81 -44.91 -10.72
C ALA A 242 6.17 -43.70 -9.85
N ILE A 243 7.30 -43.74 -9.14
CA ILE A 243 7.74 -42.64 -8.27
C ILE A 243 8.01 -41.38 -9.07
N HIS A 244 8.72 -41.48 -10.20
CA HIS A 244 8.97 -40.34 -11.08
C HIS A 244 7.67 -39.69 -11.55
N ARG A 245 6.70 -40.49 -12.02
CA ARG A 245 5.41 -39.98 -12.50
C ARG A 245 4.64 -39.29 -11.37
N THR A 246 4.59 -39.89 -10.18
CA THR A 246 3.90 -39.29 -9.02
C THR A 246 4.55 -37.95 -8.65
N LEU A 247 5.88 -37.88 -8.56
CA LEU A 247 6.58 -36.64 -8.25
C LEU A 247 6.37 -35.55 -9.31
N MET A 248 6.35 -35.91 -10.59
CA MET A 248 6.06 -34.94 -11.66
C MET A 248 4.62 -34.40 -11.59
N ILE A 249 3.64 -35.26 -11.33
CA ILE A 249 2.24 -34.82 -11.16
C ILE A 249 2.10 -33.92 -9.93
N SER A 250 2.65 -34.32 -8.78
CA SER A 250 2.65 -33.50 -7.57
C SER A 250 3.36 -32.17 -7.78
N GLY A 251 4.47 -32.15 -8.53
CA GLY A 251 5.17 -30.93 -8.90
C GLY A 251 4.27 -29.94 -9.65
N VAL A 252 3.53 -30.42 -10.67
CA VAL A 252 2.57 -29.58 -11.40
C VAL A 252 1.48 -29.03 -10.49
N VAL A 253 0.92 -29.88 -9.61
CA VAL A 253 -0.13 -29.45 -8.66
C VAL A 253 0.36 -28.38 -7.70
N PHE A 254 1.62 -28.43 -7.27
CA PHE A 254 2.18 -27.40 -6.38
C PHE A 254 2.58 -26.10 -7.08
N ILE A 255 2.72 -26.12 -8.41
CA ILE A 255 3.17 -24.96 -9.19
C ILE A 255 1.99 -24.12 -9.71
N ILE A 256 0.82 -24.73 -9.88
CA ILE A 256 -0.42 -24.07 -10.28
C ILE A 256 -1.08 -23.43 -9.06
#